data_AF-A0ABD3P6H9-F1
#
_entry.id   AF-A0ABD3P6H9-F1
#
_cell.length_a   1.000
_cell.length_b   1.000
_cell.length_c   1.000
_cell.angle_alpha   90.00
_cell.angle_beta   90.00
_cell.angle_gamma   90.00
#
_symmetry.space_group_name_H-M   'P 1'
#
loop_
_entity.id
_entity.type
_entity.pdbx_description
1 polymer ?
#
loop_
_entity_poly.entity_id
_entity_poly.type
_entity_poly.pdbx_seq_one_letter_code
_entity_poly.pdbx_strand_id
1 'polypeptide(L)'
;MMRVTAAVMMRRKKWKTMMMMMILTLIFLMHLMQPRLAVGSGIVMDDYQDDSLTSVVMSMWIKRRHLLVHDYALVRYLLAPHPSIMNHCLVNKTLNHVDAAERLVPKLLLNPGLVGMYKEQEKARLINTFHNEYCDFSCRMGHFAQMHIWVSAEDPLEKAFCWHQNYSLLYTEVLGKLACLVTSKILGIGTAERNWKQVKAVKSGQRTNTGVLKAKYQVMIYSQYQQMKAQTRITRMSCAGKLWSDDDFKCCKMDDFCGDIEADLARDKAARDNDIRNFRAWQERREKKKLGPNGNKIMQESSLSKSIPLRHESSRYTHRQCGLRRRVATPLLSYWHFRRV
;
A
#
# COMPACT_ATOMS: atom_id res chain seq x y z
N MET A 1 -32.89 -18.45 -27.96
CA MET A 1 -33.09 -18.08 -26.53
C MET A 1 -31.90 -18.39 -25.59
N MET A 2 -31.10 -19.44 -25.79
CA MET A 2 -29.99 -19.80 -24.86
C MET A 2 -28.75 -18.87 -24.85
N ARG A 3 -28.52 -18.05 -25.88
CA ARG A 3 -27.34 -17.15 -25.95
C ARG A 3 -27.49 -15.88 -25.11
N VAL A 4 -28.71 -15.41 -24.86
CA VAL A 4 -28.98 -14.18 -24.09
C VAL A 4 -28.81 -14.42 -22.58
N THR A 5 -29.22 -15.59 -22.10
CA THR A 5 -29.07 -15.98 -20.68
C THR A 5 -27.60 -16.15 -20.27
N ALA A 6 -26.74 -16.69 -21.14
CA ALA A 6 -25.31 -16.82 -20.87
C ALA A 6 -24.60 -15.46 -20.77
N ALA A 7 -24.95 -14.49 -21.64
CA ALA A 7 -24.39 -13.14 -21.62
C ALA A 7 -24.80 -12.36 -20.35
N VAL A 8 -26.05 -12.52 -19.90
CA VAL A 8 -26.55 -11.92 -18.64
C VAL A 8 -25.88 -12.55 -17.42
N MET A 9 -25.65 -13.87 -17.42
CA MET A 9 -24.95 -14.56 -16.34
C MET A 9 -23.46 -14.20 -16.24
N MET A 10 -22.79 -14.01 -17.39
CA MET A 10 -21.40 -13.56 -17.44
C MET A 10 -21.26 -12.09 -16.99
N ARG A 11 -22.18 -11.20 -17.36
CA ARG A 11 -22.20 -9.81 -16.86
C ARG A 11 -22.40 -9.76 -15.33
N ARG A 12 -23.32 -10.56 -14.77
CA ARG A 12 -23.56 -10.64 -13.32
C ARG A 12 -22.36 -11.20 -12.53
N LYS A 13 -21.61 -12.15 -13.07
CA LYS A 13 -20.39 -12.67 -12.42
C LYS A 13 -19.24 -11.66 -12.44
N LYS A 14 -19.02 -10.97 -13.57
CA LYS A 14 -17.95 -9.97 -13.73
C LYS A 14 -18.18 -8.76 -12.80
N TRP A 15 -19.44 -8.34 -12.65
CA TRP A 15 -19.86 -7.30 -11.71
C TRP A 15 -19.63 -7.69 -10.25
N LYS A 16 -19.98 -8.92 -9.83
CA LYS A 16 -19.75 -9.36 -8.45
C LYS A 16 -18.27 -9.41 -8.06
N THR A 17 -17.39 -9.81 -8.99
CA THR A 17 -15.94 -9.81 -8.75
C THR A 17 -15.32 -8.42 -8.76
N MET A 18 -15.76 -7.52 -9.65
CA MET A 18 -15.34 -6.10 -9.62
C MET A 18 -15.82 -5.38 -8.37
N MET A 19 -17.07 -5.63 -7.96
CA MET A 19 -17.67 -5.03 -6.77
C MET A 19 -16.96 -5.50 -5.50
N MET A 20 -16.53 -6.76 -5.40
CA MET A 20 -15.76 -7.25 -4.25
C MET A 20 -14.35 -6.65 -4.17
N MET A 21 -13.67 -6.43 -5.30
CA MET A 21 -12.35 -5.79 -5.32
C MET A 21 -12.43 -4.27 -5.07
N MET A 22 -13.51 -3.63 -5.53
CA MET A 22 -13.81 -2.22 -5.20
C MET A 22 -14.19 -2.05 -3.73
N ILE A 23 -14.93 -2.99 -3.12
CA ILE A 23 -15.31 -2.90 -1.69
C ILE A 23 -14.07 -2.98 -0.79
N LEU A 24 -13.07 -3.81 -1.10
CA LEU A 24 -11.85 -3.91 -0.27
C LEU A 24 -10.93 -2.68 -0.39
N THR A 25 -10.88 -2.05 -1.57
CA THR A 25 -10.14 -0.78 -1.77
C THR A 25 -10.92 0.43 -1.23
N LEU A 26 -12.25 0.42 -1.31
CA LEU A 26 -13.12 1.42 -0.70
C LEU A 26 -13.15 1.32 0.83
N ILE A 27 -13.03 0.15 1.46
CA ILE A 27 -12.93 0.07 2.93
C ILE A 27 -11.66 0.78 3.44
N PHE A 28 -10.56 0.71 2.68
CA PHE A 28 -9.30 1.40 3.02
C PHE A 28 -9.36 2.91 2.71
N LEU A 29 -10.02 3.31 1.60
CA LEU A 29 -10.24 4.73 1.27
C LEU A 29 -11.35 5.40 2.12
N MET A 30 -12.36 4.67 2.58
CA MET A 30 -13.49 5.21 3.35
C MET A 30 -13.18 5.37 4.84
N HIS A 31 -12.14 4.71 5.36
CA HIS A 31 -11.53 5.11 6.63
C HIS A 31 -10.67 6.39 6.50
N LEU A 32 -10.12 6.66 5.31
CA LEU A 32 -9.39 7.91 5.02
C LEU A 32 -10.32 9.10 4.69
N MET A 33 -11.58 8.85 4.31
CA MET A 33 -12.59 9.87 3.99
C MET A 33 -13.68 9.99 5.07
N GLN A 34 -13.32 10.01 6.36
CA GLN A 34 -14.22 10.61 7.33
C GLN A 34 -14.08 12.14 7.28
N PRO A 35 -15.08 12.91 6.82
CA PRO A 35 -15.09 14.34 7.06
C PRO A 35 -15.24 14.61 8.56
N ARG A 36 -14.55 15.65 9.04
CA ARG A 36 -14.61 16.19 10.40
C ARG A 36 -16.05 16.15 10.96
N LEU A 37 -16.30 15.30 11.95
CA LEU A 37 -17.53 15.40 12.72
C LEU A 37 -17.32 16.41 13.84
N ALA A 38 -18.02 17.54 13.68
CA ALA A 38 -18.33 18.44 14.77
C ALA A 38 -19.11 17.70 15.86
N VAL A 39 -18.89 18.18 17.08
CA VAL A 39 -19.50 17.73 18.34
C VAL A 39 -21.03 17.69 18.26
N GLY A 40 -21.62 16.60 18.76
CA GLY A 40 -22.97 16.60 19.33
C GLY A 40 -24.08 15.96 18.50
N SER A 41 -24.83 15.08 19.18
CA SER A 41 -26.18 14.60 18.85
C SER A 41 -26.32 13.51 17.77
N GLY A 42 -27.42 12.76 17.87
CA GLY A 42 -27.65 11.43 17.30
C GLY A 42 -27.41 11.30 15.80
N ILE A 43 -27.13 10.06 15.38
CA ILE A 43 -27.00 9.68 13.97
C ILE A 43 -28.33 9.98 13.26
N VAL A 44 -28.40 11.14 12.60
CA VAL A 44 -29.48 11.49 11.69
C VAL A 44 -29.32 10.62 10.44
N MET A 45 -30.34 9.82 10.14
CA MET A 45 -30.41 8.91 8.99
C MET A 45 -30.55 9.62 7.63
N ASP A 46 -30.64 10.96 7.60
CA ASP A 46 -31.02 11.74 6.41
C ASP A 46 -29.86 12.31 5.57
N ASP A 47 -28.59 12.22 6.00
CA ASP A 47 -27.49 12.90 5.29
C ASP A 47 -27.02 12.25 3.98
N TYR A 48 -27.63 11.14 3.56
CA TYR A 48 -27.28 10.40 2.34
C TYR A 48 -28.52 10.19 1.44
N GLN A 49 -29.13 11.28 0.99
CA GLN A 49 -30.25 11.30 0.03
C GLN A 49 -29.82 11.58 -1.42
N ASP A 50 -28.55 11.38 -1.75
CA ASP A 50 -28.04 11.49 -3.12
C ASP A 50 -27.99 10.11 -3.80
N ASP A 51 -28.21 10.05 -5.11
CA ASP A 51 -28.17 8.80 -5.92
C ASP A 51 -26.74 8.34 -6.23
N SER A 52 -25.73 9.02 -5.67
CA SER A 52 -24.32 8.65 -5.87
C SER A 52 -23.99 7.27 -5.31
N LEU A 53 -23.06 6.58 -5.97
CA LEU A 53 -22.56 5.27 -5.53
C LEU A 53 -22.11 5.30 -4.06
N THR A 54 -21.51 6.39 -3.61
CA THR A 54 -21.07 6.59 -2.23
C THR A 54 -22.23 6.55 -1.25
N SER A 55 -23.32 7.24 -1.55
CA SER A 55 -24.55 7.24 -0.74
C SER A 55 -25.18 5.86 -0.65
N VAL A 56 -25.26 5.13 -1.77
CA VAL A 56 -25.76 3.74 -1.79
C VAL A 56 -24.87 2.81 -0.95
N VAL A 57 -23.54 2.96 -1.03
CA VAL A 57 -22.61 2.16 -0.22
C VAL A 57 -22.74 2.51 1.27
N MET A 58 -22.85 3.79 1.61
CA MET A 58 -22.98 4.25 2.99
C MET A 58 -24.31 3.83 3.61
N SER A 59 -25.42 3.93 2.89
CA SER A 59 -26.73 3.44 3.37
C SER A 59 -26.71 1.92 3.61
N MET A 60 -26.09 1.14 2.71
CA MET A 60 -25.89 -0.30 2.93
C MET A 60 -24.99 -0.60 4.13
N TRP A 61 -23.92 0.19 4.32
CA TRP A 61 -23.02 0.07 5.46
C TRP A 61 -23.75 0.36 6.77
N ILE A 62 -24.42 1.51 6.89
CA ILE A 62 -25.16 1.90 8.09
C ILE A 62 -26.19 0.83 8.45
N LYS A 63 -26.93 0.32 7.45
CA LYS A 63 -27.92 -0.74 7.64
C LYS A 63 -27.33 -2.04 8.20
N ARG A 64 -26.08 -2.38 7.87
CA ARG A 64 -25.45 -3.66 8.24
C ARG A 64 -24.35 -3.53 9.29
N ARG A 65 -23.94 -2.30 9.65
CA ARG A 65 -22.83 -1.99 10.54
C ARG A 65 -22.94 -2.75 11.87
N HIS A 66 -24.12 -2.72 12.49
CA HIS A 66 -24.37 -3.38 13.76
C HIS A 66 -24.15 -4.91 13.73
N LEU A 67 -24.27 -5.55 12.56
CA LEU A 67 -24.01 -6.99 12.38
C LEU A 67 -22.53 -7.31 12.16
N LEU A 68 -21.76 -6.32 11.68
CA LEU A 68 -20.34 -6.47 11.37
C LEU A 68 -19.43 -5.98 12.51
N VAL A 69 -19.93 -5.05 13.32
CA VAL A 69 -19.24 -4.54 14.50
C VAL A 69 -19.43 -5.52 15.64
N HIS A 70 -18.43 -6.36 15.82
CA HIS A 70 -18.27 -7.28 16.96
C HIS A 70 -17.00 -6.96 17.75
N ASP A 71 -16.90 -7.46 18.98
CA ASP A 71 -15.78 -7.21 19.90
C ASP A 71 -14.41 -7.46 19.24
N TYR A 72 -14.27 -8.52 18.43
CA TYR A 72 -13.02 -8.83 17.74
C TYR A 72 -12.62 -7.76 16.72
N ALA A 73 -13.57 -7.11 16.03
CA ALA A 73 -13.26 -6.03 15.09
C ALA A 73 -12.79 -4.79 15.84
N LEU A 74 -13.44 -4.45 16.95
CA LEU A 74 -13.12 -3.29 17.75
C LEU A 74 -11.72 -3.40 18.36
N VAL A 75 -11.41 -4.56 18.95
CA VAL A 75 -10.09 -4.81 19.53
C VAL A 75 -9.02 -4.95 18.46
N ARG A 76 -9.33 -5.56 17.30
CA ARG A 76 -8.39 -5.61 16.17
C ARG A 76 -8.03 -4.21 15.67
N TYR A 77 -9.01 -3.33 15.61
CA TYR A 77 -8.81 -1.93 15.22
C TYR A 77 -7.92 -1.19 16.24
N LEU A 78 -8.13 -1.44 17.53
CA LEU A 78 -7.34 -0.89 18.63
C LEU A 78 -5.86 -1.33 18.59
N LEU A 79 -5.62 -2.59 18.23
CA LEU A 79 -4.30 -3.23 18.24
C LEU A 79 -3.63 -3.25 16.86
N ALA A 80 -4.15 -2.56 15.85
CA ALA A 80 -3.50 -2.57 14.53
C ALA A 80 -2.19 -1.75 14.58
N PRO A 81 -1.02 -2.32 14.24
CA PRO A 81 0.27 -1.62 14.34
C PRO A 81 0.50 -0.62 13.18
N HIS A 82 -0.32 -0.67 12.13
CA HIS A 82 -0.15 0.19 10.96
C HIS A 82 -0.35 1.68 11.34
N PRO A 83 0.60 2.58 11.03
CA PRO A 83 0.59 3.98 11.51
C PRO A 83 -0.70 4.75 11.20
N SER A 84 -1.25 4.61 9.98
CA SER A 84 -2.49 5.29 9.59
C SER A 84 -3.70 4.84 10.42
N ILE A 85 -3.76 3.56 10.80
CA ILE A 85 -4.86 3.02 11.60
C ILE A 85 -4.70 3.48 13.05
N MET A 86 -3.48 3.45 13.59
CA MET A 86 -3.20 3.95 14.93
C MET A 86 -3.56 5.43 15.08
N ASN A 87 -3.13 6.29 14.15
CA ASN A 87 -3.43 7.72 14.18
C ASN A 87 -4.95 7.97 14.13
N HIS A 88 -5.67 7.21 13.31
CA HIS A 88 -7.12 7.28 13.23
C HIS A 88 -7.78 6.76 14.53
N CYS A 89 -7.20 5.72 15.15
CA CYS A 89 -7.67 5.16 16.41
C CYS A 89 -7.52 6.16 17.56
N LEU A 90 -6.40 6.89 17.66
CA LEU A 90 -6.17 7.88 18.70
C LEU A 90 -7.26 8.96 18.75
N VAL A 91 -7.77 9.38 17.59
CA VAL A 91 -8.83 10.41 17.50
C VAL A 91 -10.23 9.83 17.73
N ASN A 92 -10.48 8.60 17.26
CA ASN A 92 -11.81 7.99 17.22
C ASN A 92 -12.05 6.92 18.29
N LYS A 93 -11.13 6.76 19.25
CA LYS A 93 -11.28 5.79 20.34
C LYS A 93 -12.49 6.15 21.20
N THR A 94 -13.40 5.21 21.33
CA THR A 94 -14.59 5.33 22.18
C THR A 94 -14.53 4.33 23.34
N LEU A 95 -15.35 4.55 24.38
CA LEU A 95 -15.46 3.63 25.52
C LEU A 95 -15.82 2.20 25.06
N ASN A 96 -16.66 2.08 24.02
CA ASN A 96 -17.01 0.79 23.42
C ASN A 96 -15.81 -0.06 22.98
N HIS A 97 -14.69 0.56 22.60
CA HIS A 97 -13.47 -0.16 22.22
C HIS A 97 -12.76 -0.73 23.44
N VAL A 98 -12.76 0.03 24.53
CA VAL A 98 -12.18 -0.36 25.82
C VAL A 98 -13.01 -1.51 26.41
N ASP A 99 -14.34 -1.35 26.47
CA ASP A 99 -15.24 -2.39 26.99
C ASP A 99 -15.16 -3.68 26.17
N ALA A 100 -14.98 -3.57 24.85
CA ALA A 100 -14.79 -4.74 23.98
C ALA A 100 -13.49 -5.50 24.30
N ALA A 101 -12.42 -4.79 24.65
CA ALA A 101 -11.17 -5.39 25.10
C ALA A 101 -11.35 -6.09 26.45
N GLU A 102 -12.01 -5.44 27.41
CA GLU A 102 -12.29 -6.01 28.73
C GLU A 102 -13.19 -7.25 28.70
N ARG A 103 -14.10 -7.35 27.72
CA ARG A 103 -14.87 -8.57 27.47
C ARG A 103 -14.03 -9.68 26.83
N LEU A 104 -13.09 -9.32 25.95
CA LEU A 104 -12.30 -10.29 25.18
C LEU A 104 -11.12 -10.88 25.93
N VAL A 105 -10.42 -10.08 26.73
CA VAL A 105 -9.27 -10.51 27.54
C VAL A 105 -9.61 -11.75 28.39
N PRO A 106 -10.61 -11.71 29.29
CA PRO A 106 -10.95 -12.88 30.10
C PRO A 106 -11.59 -14.00 29.27
N LYS A 107 -12.26 -13.68 28.17
CA LYS A 107 -12.85 -14.72 27.30
C LYS A 107 -11.79 -15.60 26.62
N LEU A 108 -10.62 -15.05 26.34
CA LEU A 108 -9.57 -15.73 25.57
C LEU A 108 -8.39 -16.21 26.40
N LEU A 109 -8.06 -15.50 27.48
CA LEU A 109 -6.82 -15.72 28.21
C LEU A 109 -7.01 -16.24 29.64
N LEU A 110 -8.23 -16.18 30.18
CA LEU A 110 -8.52 -16.70 31.51
C LEU A 110 -8.52 -18.22 31.52
N ASN A 111 -7.89 -18.81 32.53
CA ASN A 111 -7.91 -20.25 32.72
C ASN A 111 -9.33 -20.74 33.08
N PRO A 112 -9.91 -21.70 32.34
CA PRO A 112 -11.26 -22.20 32.60
C PRO A 112 -11.39 -22.97 33.93
N GLY A 113 -10.28 -23.42 34.53
CA GLY A 113 -10.28 -24.15 35.80
C GLY A 113 -10.43 -23.27 37.06
N LEU A 114 -10.38 -21.95 36.93
CA LEU A 114 -10.53 -21.02 38.06
C LEU A 114 -12.01 -20.79 38.39
N VAL A 115 -12.35 -20.86 39.68
CA VAL A 115 -13.72 -20.71 40.19
C VAL A 115 -13.76 -19.71 41.35
N GLY A 116 -14.88 -19.01 41.52
CA GLY A 116 -15.12 -18.10 42.65
C GLY A 116 -14.25 -16.85 42.62
N MET A 117 -13.76 -16.42 43.78
CA MET A 117 -13.02 -15.15 43.92
C MET A 117 -11.67 -15.13 43.19
N TYR A 118 -10.97 -16.27 43.13
CA TYR A 118 -9.70 -16.38 42.41
C TYR A 118 -9.87 -16.07 40.92
N LYS A 119 -11.01 -16.43 40.34
CA LYS A 119 -11.35 -16.13 38.95
C LYS A 119 -11.50 -14.62 38.71
N GLU A 120 -12.19 -13.92 39.61
CA GLU A 120 -12.39 -12.47 39.48
C GLU A 120 -11.09 -11.69 39.75
N GLN A 121 -10.27 -12.15 40.68
CA GLN A 121 -8.94 -11.58 40.92
C GLN A 121 -8.03 -11.71 39.69
N GLU A 122 -7.96 -12.90 39.08
CA GLU A 122 -7.14 -13.11 37.90
C GLU A 122 -7.67 -12.33 36.69
N LYS A 123 -8.99 -12.26 36.53
CA LYS A 123 -9.62 -11.41 35.52
C LYS A 123 -9.22 -9.94 35.69
N ALA A 124 -9.28 -9.40 36.91
CA ALA A 124 -8.87 -8.03 37.20
C ALA A 124 -7.38 -7.82 36.90
N ARG A 125 -6.52 -8.78 37.26
CA ARG A 125 -5.08 -8.76 36.95
C ARG A 125 -4.86 -8.67 35.45
N LEU A 126 -5.46 -9.57 34.66
CA LEU A 126 -5.30 -9.61 33.21
C LEU A 126 -5.77 -8.32 32.52
N ILE A 127 -6.89 -7.74 32.97
CA ILE A 127 -7.43 -6.49 32.41
C ILE A 127 -6.50 -5.31 32.73
N ASN A 128 -6.04 -5.19 33.98
CA ASN A 128 -5.13 -4.13 34.38
C ASN A 128 -3.78 -4.23 33.65
N THR A 129 -3.21 -5.43 33.55
CA THR A 129 -1.99 -5.67 32.78
C THR A 129 -2.18 -5.30 31.32
N PHE A 130 -3.30 -5.69 30.70
CA PHE A 130 -3.61 -5.32 29.33
C PHE A 130 -3.63 -3.79 29.13
N HIS A 131 -4.30 -3.05 30.01
CA HIS A 131 -4.39 -1.59 29.88
C HIS A 131 -3.02 -0.91 30.01
N ASN A 132 -2.18 -1.37 30.93
CA ASN A 132 -0.81 -0.86 31.09
C ASN A 132 0.04 -1.12 29.82
N GLU A 133 0.04 -2.36 29.33
CA GLU A 133 0.78 -2.73 28.11
C GLU A 133 0.22 -2.00 26.87
N TYR A 134 -1.09 -1.77 26.82
CA TYR A 134 -1.73 -1.04 25.74
C TYR A 134 -1.37 0.45 25.75
N CYS A 135 -1.20 1.05 26.94
CA CYS A 135 -0.65 2.39 27.08
C CYS A 135 0.76 2.45 26.48
N ASP A 136 1.64 1.49 26.82
CA ASP A 136 3.00 1.43 26.25
C ASP A 136 2.98 1.28 24.72
N PHE A 137 2.10 0.42 24.19
CA PHE A 137 1.90 0.26 22.75
C PHE A 137 1.43 1.55 22.06
N SER A 138 0.43 2.21 22.63
CA SER A 138 -0.20 3.41 22.04
C SER A 138 0.72 4.62 22.08
N CYS A 139 1.46 4.78 23.18
CA CYS A 139 2.40 5.87 23.38
C CYS A 139 3.79 5.58 22.79
N ARG A 140 4.03 4.39 22.23
CA ARG A 140 5.33 3.92 21.76
C ARG A 140 6.40 4.06 22.84
N MET A 141 6.08 3.57 24.04
CA MET A 141 6.93 3.62 25.22
C MET A 141 7.44 2.22 25.59
N GLY A 142 8.40 2.16 26.51
CA GLY A 142 8.98 0.90 26.99
C GLY A 142 9.62 0.10 25.86
N HIS A 143 9.21 -1.16 25.70
CA HIS A 143 9.70 -2.03 24.63
C HIS A 143 9.39 -1.47 23.22
N PHE A 144 8.28 -0.76 23.07
CA PHE A 144 7.83 -0.19 21.79
C PHE A 144 8.51 1.14 21.44
N ALA A 145 9.49 1.61 22.21
CA ALA A 145 10.18 2.88 21.95
C ALA A 145 11.09 2.82 20.70
N GLN A 146 11.49 1.63 20.27
CA GLN A 146 12.46 1.47 19.19
C GLN A 146 11.83 1.74 17.83
N MET A 147 12.41 2.68 17.06
CA MET A 147 11.90 3.10 15.75
C MET A 147 11.77 1.95 14.73
N HIS A 148 12.73 1.02 14.69
CA HIS A 148 12.74 -0.05 13.68
C HIS A 148 11.54 -1.00 13.80
N ILE A 149 10.99 -1.18 15.01
CA ILE A 149 9.79 -1.96 15.27
C ILE A 149 8.61 -1.41 14.44
N TRP A 150 8.49 -0.08 14.38
CA TRP A 150 7.42 0.60 13.67
C TRP A 150 7.65 0.77 12.17
N VAL A 151 8.91 0.82 11.72
CA VAL A 151 9.24 0.84 10.28
C VAL A 151 8.70 -0.42 9.60
N SER A 152 8.81 -1.58 10.26
CA SER A 152 8.25 -2.83 9.72
C SER A 152 6.71 -2.87 9.70
N ALA A 153 6.04 -2.08 10.54
CA ALA A 153 4.57 -2.01 10.58
C ALA A 153 3.95 -1.23 9.41
N GLU A 154 4.75 -0.41 8.74
CA GLU A 154 4.33 0.38 7.58
C GLU A 154 4.32 -0.44 6.28
N ASP A 155 5.03 -1.58 6.24
CA ASP A 155 5.05 -2.45 5.07
C ASP A 155 3.65 -3.04 4.79
N PRO A 156 3.04 -2.78 3.61
CA PRO A 156 1.74 -3.33 3.24
C PRO A 156 1.70 -4.86 3.17
N LEU A 157 2.86 -5.52 3.02
CA LEU A 157 2.95 -6.98 2.98
C LEU A 157 2.93 -7.61 4.38
N GLU A 158 3.33 -6.84 5.39
CA GLU A 158 3.42 -7.33 6.76
C GLU A 158 2.02 -7.45 7.37
N LYS A 159 1.70 -8.65 7.87
CA LYS A 159 0.41 -8.91 8.50
C LYS A 159 0.49 -8.50 9.97
N ALA A 160 -0.52 -7.80 10.46
CA ALA A 160 -0.57 -7.33 11.86
C ALA A 160 -0.27 -8.42 12.91
N PHE A 161 -0.75 -9.66 12.71
CA PHE A 161 -0.47 -10.75 13.65
C PHE A 161 1.00 -11.21 13.61
N CYS A 162 1.65 -11.20 12.44
CA CYS A 162 3.07 -11.53 12.30
C CYS A 162 3.91 -10.47 13.01
N TRP A 163 3.54 -9.20 12.85
CA TRP A 163 4.17 -8.10 13.55
C TRP A 163 4.09 -8.27 15.08
N HIS A 164 2.89 -8.56 15.62
CA HIS A 164 2.76 -8.82 17.06
C HIS A 164 3.50 -10.07 17.51
N GLN A 165 3.58 -11.10 16.68
CA GLN A 165 4.35 -12.30 16.98
C GLN A 165 5.83 -11.98 17.15
N ASN A 166 6.38 -11.11 16.31
CA ASN A 166 7.79 -10.74 16.32
C ASN A 166 8.13 -9.76 17.45
N TYR A 167 7.27 -8.75 17.69
CA TYR A 167 7.61 -7.60 18.54
C TYR A 167 6.79 -7.47 19.83
N SER A 168 5.62 -8.12 19.94
CA SER A 168 4.77 -8.00 21.15
C SER A 168 4.74 -9.28 21.98
N LEU A 169 4.68 -10.45 21.34
CA LEU A 169 4.35 -11.71 22.00
C LEU A 169 5.36 -12.14 23.08
N LEU A 170 6.64 -11.88 22.88
CA LEU A 170 7.70 -12.27 23.83
C LEU A 170 7.90 -11.25 24.96
N TYR A 171 7.46 -10.01 24.76
CA TYR A 171 7.76 -8.88 25.65
C TYR A 171 6.55 -8.43 26.48
N THR A 172 5.34 -8.86 26.11
CA THR A 172 4.10 -8.55 26.81
C THR A 172 3.46 -9.84 27.31
N GLU A 173 2.82 -9.79 28.49
CA GLU A 173 2.18 -10.94 29.10
C GLU A 173 0.81 -11.21 28.48
N VAL A 174 0.04 -10.14 28.22
CA VAL A 174 -1.38 -10.21 27.83
C VAL A 174 -1.60 -9.64 26.42
N LEU A 175 -1.10 -8.43 26.15
CA LEU A 175 -1.36 -7.68 24.91
C LEU A 175 -0.92 -8.47 23.68
N GLY A 176 0.30 -8.98 23.65
CA GLY A 176 0.84 -9.69 22.48
C GLY A 176 0.06 -10.96 22.17
N LYS A 177 -0.32 -11.73 23.21
CA LYS A 177 -1.16 -12.92 23.05
C LYS A 177 -2.54 -12.56 22.50
N LEU A 178 -3.18 -11.55 23.10
CA LEU A 178 -4.50 -11.07 22.65
C LEU A 178 -4.43 -10.55 21.21
N ALA A 179 -3.44 -9.72 20.90
CA ALA A 179 -3.26 -9.10 19.61
C ALA A 179 -3.07 -10.15 18.51
N CYS A 180 -2.21 -11.15 18.73
CA CYS A 180 -2.03 -12.28 17.81
C CYS A 180 -3.35 -13.03 17.56
N LEU A 181 -4.11 -13.36 18.62
CA LEU A 181 -5.38 -14.08 18.49
C LEU A 181 -6.46 -13.27 17.75
N VAL A 182 -6.54 -11.97 18.02
CA VAL A 182 -7.58 -11.10 17.46
C VAL A 182 -7.25 -10.69 16.01
N THR A 183 -6.00 -10.36 15.72
CA THR A 183 -5.56 -9.90 14.39
C THR A 183 -5.43 -11.04 13.38
N SER A 184 -5.13 -12.26 13.83
CA SER A 184 -5.09 -13.46 12.96
C SER A 184 -6.48 -13.93 12.52
N LYS A 185 -7.52 -13.62 13.30
CA LYS A 185 -8.88 -14.05 13.01
C LYS A 185 -9.41 -13.38 11.73
N ILE A 186 -9.95 -14.21 10.84
CA ILE A 186 -10.66 -13.73 9.64
C ILE A 186 -12.07 -13.31 10.06
N LEU A 187 -12.32 -12.01 10.08
CA LEU A 187 -13.60 -11.42 10.53
C LEU A 187 -14.68 -11.36 9.43
N GLY A 188 -14.36 -11.86 8.24
CA GLY A 188 -15.26 -11.85 7.08
C GLY A 188 -16.02 -13.18 6.88
N ILE A 189 -17.31 -13.09 6.54
CA ILE A 189 -18.17 -14.26 6.25
C ILE A 189 -17.82 -14.97 4.93
N GLY A 190 -17.08 -14.30 4.03
CA GLY A 190 -16.86 -14.78 2.66
C GLY A 190 -16.10 -16.11 2.55
N THR A 191 -15.27 -16.47 3.53
CA THR A 191 -14.61 -17.79 3.52
C THR A 191 -15.60 -18.90 3.88
N ALA A 192 -16.46 -18.68 4.87
CA ALA A 192 -17.53 -19.62 5.22
C ALA A 192 -18.53 -19.78 4.06
N GLU A 193 -18.91 -18.68 3.40
CA GLU A 193 -19.83 -18.73 2.25
C GLU A 193 -19.24 -19.51 1.06
N ARG A 194 -17.95 -19.30 0.76
CA ARG A 194 -17.24 -20.09 -0.27
C ARG A 194 -17.20 -21.57 0.08
N ASN A 195 -16.94 -21.92 1.34
CA ASN A 195 -16.93 -23.30 1.81
C ASN A 195 -18.33 -23.92 1.73
N TRP A 196 -19.38 -23.18 2.09
CA TRP A 196 -20.76 -23.63 1.97
C TRP A 196 -21.16 -23.93 0.52
N LYS A 197 -20.69 -23.12 -0.44
CA LYS A 197 -20.87 -23.41 -1.86
C LYS A 197 -20.26 -24.75 -2.26
N GLN A 198 -19.10 -25.12 -1.70
CA GLN A 198 -18.48 -26.43 -1.95
C GLN A 198 -19.25 -27.57 -1.29
N VAL A 199 -19.74 -27.38 -0.06
CA VAL A 199 -20.62 -28.36 0.61
C VAL A 199 -21.84 -28.66 -0.27
N LYS A 200 -22.47 -27.63 -0.84
CA LYS A 200 -23.59 -27.79 -1.77
C LYS A 200 -23.21 -28.59 -3.02
N ALA A 201 -22.04 -28.36 -3.58
CA ALA A 201 -21.56 -29.13 -4.73
C ALA A 201 -21.29 -30.60 -4.37
N VAL A 202 -20.70 -30.87 -3.21
CA VAL A 202 -20.41 -32.23 -2.73
C VAL A 202 -21.69 -33.00 -2.42
N LYS A 203 -22.70 -32.34 -1.83
CA LYS A 203 -23.98 -32.96 -1.47
C LYS A 203 -25.05 -32.90 -2.56
N SER A 204 -24.70 -32.53 -3.79
CA SER A 204 -25.65 -32.48 -4.91
C SER A 204 -25.66 -33.78 -5.71
N GLY A 205 -26.82 -34.13 -6.30
CA GLY A 205 -27.00 -35.27 -7.20
C GLY A 205 -26.74 -36.62 -6.54
N GLN A 206 -25.97 -37.50 -7.18
CA GLN A 206 -25.70 -38.86 -6.71
C GLN A 206 -24.89 -38.94 -5.39
N ARG A 207 -24.38 -37.80 -4.89
CA ARG A 207 -23.53 -37.72 -3.69
C ARG A 207 -24.24 -37.13 -2.47
N THR A 208 -25.57 -37.00 -2.52
CA THR A 208 -26.40 -36.50 -1.40
C THR A 208 -26.18 -37.27 -0.09
N ASN A 209 -25.99 -38.59 -0.18
CA ASN A 209 -25.79 -39.48 0.97
C ASN A 209 -24.35 -39.46 1.52
N THR A 210 -23.49 -38.54 1.07
CA THR A 210 -22.13 -38.39 1.62
C THR A 210 -22.21 -37.94 3.09
N GLY A 211 -21.64 -38.76 3.98
CA GLY A 211 -21.56 -38.45 5.41
C GLY A 211 -20.90 -37.09 5.70
N VAL A 212 -21.34 -36.43 6.76
CA VAL A 212 -20.95 -35.04 7.09
C VAL A 212 -19.42 -34.89 7.25
N LEU A 213 -18.76 -35.87 7.89
CA LEU A 213 -17.30 -35.85 8.07
C LEU A 213 -16.54 -35.93 6.74
N LYS A 214 -16.96 -36.83 5.84
CA LYS A 214 -16.35 -36.96 4.51
C LYS A 214 -16.53 -35.69 3.67
N ALA A 215 -17.73 -35.09 3.73
CA ALA A 215 -17.98 -33.81 3.08
C ALA A 215 -17.11 -32.68 3.66
N LYS A 216 -16.92 -32.63 4.98
CA LYS A 216 -16.04 -31.66 5.65
C LYS A 216 -14.60 -31.76 5.14
N TYR A 217 -14.02 -32.96 5.11
CA TYR A 217 -12.65 -33.15 4.65
C TYR A 217 -12.46 -32.78 3.18
N GLN A 218 -13.38 -33.21 2.31
CA GLN A 218 -13.33 -32.86 0.88
C GLN A 218 -13.42 -31.35 0.65
N VAL A 219 -14.34 -30.68 1.34
CA VAL A 219 -14.50 -29.23 1.25
C VAL A 219 -13.27 -28.50 1.77
N MET A 220 -12.67 -28.98 2.86
CA MET A 220 -11.46 -28.39 3.42
C MET A 220 -10.29 -28.44 2.43
N ILE A 221 -9.99 -29.61 1.87
CA ILE A 221 -8.92 -29.80 0.89
C ILE A 221 -9.16 -28.92 -0.34
N TYR A 222 -10.39 -28.94 -0.88
CA TYR A 222 -10.71 -28.15 -2.06
C TYR A 222 -10.63 -26.64 -1.77
N SER A 223 -11.08 -26.19 -0.60
CA SER A 223 -11.02 -24.78 -0.21
C SER A 223 -9.60 -24.26 -0.12
N GLN A 224 -8.67 -25.04 0.46
CA GLN A 224 -7.25 -24.70 0.54
C GLN A 224 -6.62 -24.64 -0.85
N TYR A 225 -6.89 -25.65 -1.69
CA TYR A 225 -6.41 -25.66 -3.08
C TYR A 225 -6.89 -24.43 -3.86
N GLN A 226 -8.17 -24.04 -3.75
CA GLN A 226 -8.69 -22.85 -4.43
C GLN A 226 -8.09 -21.55 -3.89
N GLN A 227 -7.80 -21.46 -2.60
CA GLN A 227 -7.11 -20.31 -2.01
C GLN A 227 -5.68 -20.19 -2.56
N MET A 228 -4.94 -21.29 -2.58
CA MET A 228 -3.59 -21.34 -3.16
C MET A 228 -3.61 -20.97 -4.64
N LYS A 229 -4.51 -21.56 -5.43
CA LYS A 229 -4.67 -21.24 -6.86
C LYS A 229 -5.00 -19.77 -7.10
N ALA A 230 -5.84 -19.17 -6.24
CA ALA A 230 -6.16 -17.75 -6.32
C ALA A 230 -4.94 -16.87 -5.98
N GLN A 231 -4.16 -17.23 -4.96
CA GLN A 231 -2.92 -16.54 -4.62
C GLN A 231 -1.91 -16.63 -5.77
N THR A 232 -1.66 -17.83 -6.33
CA THR A 232 -0.79 -18.00 -7.50
C THR A 232 -1.25 -17.14 -8.68
N ARG A 233 -2.57 -17.05 -8.92
CA ARG A 233 -3.12 -16.18 -9.96
C ARG A 233 -2.87 -14.70 -9.64
N ILE A 234 -3.06 -14.26 -8.40
CA ILE A 234 -2.77 -12.89 -7.97
C ILE A 234 -1.28 -12.59 -8.17
N THR A 235 -0.37 -13.46 -7.72
CA THR A 235 1.07 -13.32 -7.91
C THR A 235 1.44 -13.24 -9.40
N ARG A 236 0.85 -14.12 -10.23
CA ARG A 236 1.08 -14.09 -11.69
C ARG A 236 0.54 -12.79 -12.31
N MET A 237 -0.60 -12.29 -11.86
CA MET A 237 -1.18 -11.03 -12.33
C MET A 237 -0.43 -9.80 -11.79
N SER A 238 0.18 -9.86 -10.60
CA SER A 238 1.03 -8.78 -10.08
C SER A 238 2.37 -8.68 -10.80
N CYS A 239 2.82 -9.76 -11.45
CA CYS A 239 3.94 -9.71 -12.38
C CYS A 239 3.53 -9.10 -13.74
N ALA A 240 2.25 -9.16 -14.11
CA ALA A 240 1.75 -8.56 -15.34
C ALA A 240 1.60 -7.04 -15.15
N GLY A 241 2.63 -6.29 -15.56
CA GLY A 241 2.72 -4.83 -15.41
C GLY A 241 3.96 -4.35 -14.67
N LYS A 242 4.81 -5.26 -14.15
CA LYS A 242 6.17 -4.90 -13.77
C LYS A 242 6.90 -4.53 -15.08
N LEU A 243 7.36 -3.29 -15.17
CA LEU A 243 8.07 -2.77 -16.36
C LEU A 243 9.14 -3.80 -16.75
N TRP A 244 9.24 -4.06 -18.06
CA TRP A 244 10.29 -4.91 -18.60
C TRP A 244 11.63 -4.43 -18.05
N SER A 245 12.37 -5.31 -17.40
CA SER A 245 13.75 -5.07 -17.00
C SER A 245 14.68 -5.46 -18.15
N ASP A 246 15.88 -4.88 -18.21
CA ASP A 246 16.86 -5.25 -19.25
C ASP A 246 17.19 -6.75 -19.22
N ASP A 247 17.01 -7.41 -18.07
CA ASP A 247 17.11 -8.86 -17.92
C ASP A 247 16.03 -9.65 -18.69
N ASP A 248 14.86 -9.05 -18.94
CA ASP A 248 13.78 -9.69 -19.71
C ASP A 248 14.10 -9.71 -21.22
N PHE A 249 14.96 -8.80 -21.72
CA PHE A 249 15.42 -8.79 -23.11
C PHE A 249 16.49 -9.84 -23.42
N LYS A 250 17.21 -10.33 -22.38
CA LYS A 250 18.18 -11.44 -22.53
C LYS A 250 17.52 -12.73 -23.00
N CYS A 251 16.29 -13.00 -22.54
CA CYS A 251 15.52 -14.17 -22.97
C CYS A 251 15.01 -14.05 -24.41
N CYS A 252 14.78 -12.81 -24.88
CA CYS A 252 14.35 -12.56 -26.26
C CYS A 252 15.50 -12.61 -27.28
N LYS A 253 16.75 -12.80 -26.83
CA LYS A 253 17.96 -12.79 -27.69
C LYS A 253 17.99 -11.57 -28.63
N MET A 254 17.49 -10.43 -28.16
CA MET A 254 17.45 -9.22 -28.99
C MET A 254 18.86 -8.79 -29.38
N ASP A 255 19.87 -9.06 -28.55
CA ASP A 255 21.28 -8.82 -28.86
C ASP A 255 21.75 -9.61 -30.10
N ASP A 256 21.27 -10.85 -30.29
CA ASP A 256 21.62 -11.67 -31.46
C ASP A 256 20.97 -11.14 -32.75
N PHE A 257 19.80 -10.47 -32.66
CA PHE A 257 19.06 -9.94 -33.81
C PHE A 257 19.32 -8.45 -34.10
N CYS A 258 19.73 -7.69 -33.09
CA CYS A 258 20.00 -6.25 -33.19
C CYS A 258 21.49 -5.91 -33.13
N GLY A 259 22.37 -6.90 -32.95
CA GLY A 259 23.82 -6.70 -32.97
C GLY A 259 24.33 -6.04 -34.26
N ASP A 260 23.72 -6.34 -35.40
CA ASP A 260 24.05 -5.70 -36.69
C ASP A 260 23.66 -4.21 -36.69
N ILE A 261 22.52 -3.87 -36.09
CA ILE A 261 22.02 -2.48 -35.98
C ILE A 261 22.90 -1.68 -35.01
N GLU A 262 23.31 -2.27 -33.89
CA GLU A 262 24.27 -1.65 -32.98
C GLU A 262 25.64 -1.46 -33.63
N ALA A 263 26.12 -2.45 -34.39
CA ALA A 263 27.37 -2.35 -35.14
C ALA A 263 27.29 -1.25 -36.22
N ASP A 264 26.17 -1.12 -36.92
CA ASP A 264 25.92 -0.05 -37.89
C ASP A 264 25.87 1.33 -37.23
N LEU A 265 25.15 1.47 -36.11
CA LEU A 265 25.11 2.72 -35.35
C LEU A 265 26.48 3.11 -34.79
N ALA A 266 27.29 2.14 -34.35
CA ALA A 266 28.65 2.37 -33.89
C ALA A 266 29.56 2.80 -35.04
N ARG A 267 29.44 2.18 -36.23
CA ARG A 267 30.13 2.58 -37.46
C ARG A 267 29.76 4.01 -37.88
N ASP A 268 28.47 4.33 -37.88
CA ASP A 268 27.95 5.66 -38.21
C ASP A 268 28.40 6.73 -37.20
N LYS A 269 28.41 6.40 -35.91
CA LYS A 269 28.90 7.29 -34.86
C LYS A 269 30.40 7.54 -35.02
N ALA A 270 31.19 6.52 -35.29
CA ALA A 270 32.62 6.65 -35.58
C ALA A 270 32.88 7.47 -36.86
N ALA A 271 32.04 7.32 -37.89
CA ALA A 271 32.11 8.13 -39.11
C ALA A 271 31.78 9.61 -38.84
N ARG A 272 30.78 9.90 -37.99
CA ARG A 272 30.42 11.28 -37.59
C ARG A 272 31.46 11.95 -36.68
N ASP A 273 32.08 11.20 -35.77
CA ASP A 273 33.18 11.73 -34.93
C ASP A 273 34.42 12.10 -35.76
N ASN A 274 34.61 11.46 -36.92
CA ASN A 274 35.68 11.83 -37.86
C ASN A 274 35.32 13.04 -38.74
N ASP A 275 34.05 13.43 -38.83
CA ASP A 275 33.57 14.60 -39.60
C ASP A 275 33.18 15.76 -38.66
N ILE A 276 33.99 16.01 -37.62
CA ILE A 276 33.90 17.24 -36.84
C ILE A 276 34.33 18.40 -37.75
N ARG A 277 33.34 19.06 -38.37
CA ARG A 277 33.52 20.38 -38.99
C ARG A 277 33.94 21.36 -37.90
N ASN A 278 35.24 21.60 -37.84
CA ASN A 278 35.83 22.51 -36.88
C ASN A 278 35.40 23.95 -37.24
N PHE A 279 34.35 24.45 -36.60
CA PHE A 279 33.84 25.79 -36.80
C PHE A 279 34.84 26.81 -36.24
N ARG A 280 35.74 27.30 -37.10
CA ARG A 280 36.66 28.39 -36.76
C ARG A 280 35.94 29.72 -36.93
N ALA A 281 35.21 30.15 -35.90
CA ALA A 281 34.78 31.53 -35.81
C ALA A 281 36.02 32.43 -35.64
N TRP A 282 36.19 33.39 -36.54
CA TRP A 282 37.22 34.42 -36.39
C TRP A 282 36.88 35.28 -35.17
N GLN A 283 37.71 35.19 -34.13
CA GLN A 283 37.56 36.04 -32.95
C GLN A 283 38.25 37.38 -33.22
N GLU A 284 37.47 38.42 -33.46
CA GLU A 284 38.01 39.74 -33.77
C GLU A 284 38.68 40.38 -32.54
N ARG A 285 39.76 41.15 -32.75
CA ARG A 285 40.58 41.77 -31.68
C ARG A 285 39.78 42.59 -30.66
N ARG A 286 38.59 43.09 -31.04
CA ARG A 286 37.69 43.85 -30.16
C ARG A 286 37.13 43.06 -28.98
N GLU A 287 37.09 41.73 -29.07
CA GLU A 287 36.63 40.85 -27.98
C GLU A 287 37.74 40.52 -26.94
N LYS A 288 39.00 40.87 -27.22
CA LYS A 288 40.14 40.57 -26.32
C LYS A 288 40.45 41.67 -25.30
N LYS A 289 39.70 42.77 -25.25
CA LYS A 289 39.91 43.82 -24.24
C LYS A 289 39.44 43.32 -22.87
N LYS A 290 40.36 43.16 -21.91
CA LYS A 290 40.01 42.94 -20.50
C LYS A 290 39.29 44.19 -19.97
N LEU A 291 38.04 44.01 -19.57
CA LEU A 291 37.25 45.04 -18.90
C LEU A 291 37.83 45.25 -17.49
N GLY A 292 38.12 46.50 -17.14
CA GLY A 292 38.48 46.90 -15.77
C GLY A 292 37.30 46.81 -14.79
N PRO A 293 37.49 47.12 -13.50
CA PRO A 293 36.56 46.79 -12.42
C PRO A 293 35.14 47.38 -12.56
N ASN A 294 34.98 48.46 -13.33
CA ASN A 294 33.67 48.96 -13.71
C ASN A 294 33.44 48.68 -15.20
N GLY A 295 32.69 47.60 -15.49
CA GLY A 295 32.34 47.21 -16.84
C GLY A 295 31.50 48.26 -17.57
N ASN A 296 31.77 48.46 -18.87
CA ASN A 296 31.01 49.38 -19.71
C ASN A 296 29.61 48.82 -20.02
N LYS A 297 28.57 49.46 -19.46
CA LYS A 297 27.14 49.09 -19.64
C LYS A 297 26.71 49.02 -21.11
N ILE A 298 27.33 49.82 -21.98
CA ILE A 298 27.01 49.93 -23.41
C ILE A 298 27.30 48.63 -24.19
N MET A 299 28.29 47.82 -23.75
CA MET A 299 28.66 46.58 -24.45
C MET A 299 27.69 45.43 -24.14
N GLN A 300 27.01 45.46 -23.00
CA GLN A 300 26.02 44.46 -22.59
C GLN A 300 24.70 44.63 -23.36
N GLU A 301 24.25 45.87 -23.56
CA GLU A 301 23.01 46.18 -24.28
C GLU A 301 23.07 45.82 -25.77
N SER A 302 24.22 46.05 -26.43
CA SER A 302 24.39 45.70 -27.84
C SER A 302 24.50 44.19 -28.09
N SER A 303 24.77 43.39 -27.05
CA SER A 303 24.80 41.92 -27.11
C SER A 303 23.40 41.32 -26.97
N LEU A 304 22.51 41.98 -26.22
CA LEU A 304 21.11 41.58 -26.03
C LEU A 304 20.22 41.93 -27.23
N SER A 305 20.56 42.98 -27.99
CA SER A 305 19.77 43.40 -29.15
C SER A 305 19.93 42.50 -30.39
N LYS A 306 20.87 41.53 -30.38
CA LYS A 306 21.17 40.64 -31.51
C LYS A 306 20.60 39.23 -31.40
N SER A 307 19.99 38.84 -30.27
CA SER A 307 19.32 37.54 -30.16
C SER A 307 17.90 37.61 -30.73
N ILE A 308 17.71 37.03 -31.91
CA ILE A 308 16.41 36.82 -32.56
C ILE A 308 15.58 35.83 -31.72
N PRO A 309 14.30 36.10 -31.40
CA PRO A 309 13.47 35.17 -30.65
C PRO A 309 12.85 34.12 -31.57
N LEU A 310 13.29 32.86 -31.48
CA LEU A 310 12.56 31.73 -32.04
C LEU A 310 11.35 31.42 -31.13
N ARG A 311 10.17 31.83 -31.60
CA ARG A 311 8.85 31.57 -31.00
C ARG A 311 8.38 30.17 -31.39
N HIS A 312 8.06 29.34 -30.40
CA HIS A 312 7.08 28.25 -30.57
C HIS A 312 6.29 28.03 -29.27
N GLU A 313 5.04 28.49 -29.26
CA GLU A 313 3.96 28.03 -28.38
C GLU A 313 3.68 26.54 -28.70
N SER A 314 3.28 25.61 -27.82
CA SER A 314 2.66 25.59 -26.49
C SER A 314 2.84 24.14 -25.95
N SER A 315 2.99 23.86 -24.64
CA SER A 315 1.87 23.55 -23.75
C SER A 315 2.40 23.12 -22.36
N ARG A 316 1.72 23.63 -21.33
CA ARG A 316 1.66 23.27 -19.90
C ARG A 316 2.27 21.91 -19.47
N TYR A 317 3.07 21.91 -18.39
CA TYR A 317 2.63 21.50 -17.04
C TYR A 317 3.70 21.78 -15.97
N THR A 318 3.20 22.00 -14.76
CA THR A 318 3.81 22.38 -13.48
C THR A 318 4.78 21.36 -12.88
N HIS A 319 5.79 21.78 -12.09
CA HIS A 319 5.81 21.67 -10.62
C HIS A 319 7.18 22.05 -10.03
N ARG A 320 7.12 22.60 -8.81
CA ARG A 320 8.16 23.06 -7.90
C ARG A 320 9.26 22.03 -7.62
N GLN A 321 10.46 22.50 -7.29
CA GLN A 321 11.25 21.92 -6.19
C GLN A 321 12.06 22.98 -5.43
N CYS A 322 11.96 22.87 -4.11
CA CYS A 322 12.66 23.65 -3.11
C CYS A 322 14.16 23.28 -3.09
N GLY A 323 14.98 24.24 -2.66
CA GLY A 323 16.42 24.21 -2.80
C GLY A 323 17.18 23.33 -1.81
N LEU A 324 18.39 22.94 -2.26
CA LEU A 324 19.58 22.78 -1.42
C LEU A 324 20.80 22.73 -2.34
N ARG A 325 21.53 23.84 -2.46
CA ARG A 325 22.96 23.83 -2.85
C ARG A 325 23.78 24.29 -1.65
N ARG A 326 24.53 23.35 -1.07
CA ARG A 326 25.73 23.66 -0.28
C ARG A 326 26.80 24.19 -1.22
N ARG A 327 27.37 25.32 -0.79
CA ARG A 327 28.74 25.84 -0.98
C ARG A 327 29.54 25.36 -2.18
N VAL A 328 29.83 26.36 -3.01
CA VAL A 328 30.91 26.42 -4.00
C VAL A 328 32.26 26.41 -3.28
N ALA A 329 33.18 25.55 -3.70
CA ALA A 329 34.62 25.73 -3.53
C ALA A 329 35.32 25.27 -4.83
N THR A 330 35.90 26.26 -5.48
CA THR A 330 36.93 26.38 -6.53
C THR A 330 37.53 25.18 -7.28
N PRO A 331 37.93 25.40 -8.57
CA PRO A 331 38.61 24.47 -9.45
C PRO A 331 40.14 24.66 -9.48
N LEU A 332 40.88 23.58 -9.73
CA LEU A 332 42.29 23.55 -10.15
C LEU A 332 42.44 22.21 -10.92
N LEU A 333 43.15 22.03 -12.03
CA LEU A 333 43.94 22.87 -12.91
C LEU A 333 44.25 21.97 -14.13
N SER A 334 44.31 22.56 -15.33
CA SER A 334 45.36 22.37 -16.36
C SER A 334 45.70 20.96 -16.86
N TYR A 335 45.40 20.63 -18.12
CA TYR A 335 46.17 20.89 -19.36
C TYR A 335 47.04 19.68 -19.79
N TRP A 336 46.81 19.20 -21.02
CA TRP A 336 47.75 18.75 -22.08
C TRP A 336 48.94 17.83 -21.68
N HIS A 337 49.28 16.73 -22.36
CA HIS A 337 49.52 16.60 -23.79
C HIS A 337 49.69 15.11 -24.18
N PHE A 338 49.34 14.82 -25.42
CA PHE A 338 49.64 13.61 -26.19
C PHE A 338 51.16 13.44 -26.44
N ARG A 339 51.71 12.22 -26.31
CA ARG A 339 52.26 11.33 -27.38
C ARG A 339 53.48 10.48 -26.94
N ARG A 340 53.36 9.17 -27.28
CA ARG A 340 54.33 8.06 -27.45
C ARG A 340 55.83 8.29 -27.25
N VAL A 341 56.46 7.37 -26.51
CA VAL A 341 57.31 6.31 -27.10
C VAL A 341 56.69 4.96 -26.72
#